data_AF-A0A066Z320-F1
#
_entry.id   AF-A0A066Z320-F1
#
_cell.length_a   1.000
_cell.length_b   1.000
_cell.length_c   1.000
_cell.angle_alpha   90.00
_cell.angle_beta   90.00
_cell.angle_gamma   90.00
#
_symmetry.space_group_name_H-M   'P 1'
#
loop_
_entity.id
_entity.type
_entity.pdbx_description
1 polymer ?
#
loop_
_entity_poly.entity_id
_entity_poly.type
_entity_poly.pdbx_seq_one_letter_code
_entity_poly.pdbx_strand_id
1 'polypeptide(L)'
;MSLLLRGVAAAIGPKGVSVEILKPDAVLRAERVSVGQMSDVFSGGQLLTAAIALYCTMAALRANDRGQSQLRHAGTLFLDNPIGRANATYLLELQRAVADALGVQLIYTTGLFDTTALAEFPLVIRLRNDADLRAGLKYISVEEHLRPGLPAPQDPDGPTIHGEITATRMFRKPE
;
A
#
# COMPACT_ATOMS: atom_id res chain seq x y z
N MET A 1 -0.60 33.82 15.45
CA MET A 1 -1.33 32.84 14.62
C MET A 1 -2.53 33.42 13.86
N SER A 2 -3.26 34.42 14.39
CA SER A 2 -4.51 34.93 13.80
C SER A 2 -4.36 35.76 12.50
N LEU A 3 -3.26 36.52 12.36
CA LEU A 3 -3.00 37.37 11.18
C LEU A 3 -2.72 36.54 9.91
N LEU A 4 -1.98 35.43 10.04
CA LEU A 4 -1.69 34.51 8.94
C LEU A 4 -2.97 33.85 8.41
N LEU A 5 -3.80 33.31 9.31
CA LEU A 5 -5.09 32.69 8.94
C LEU A 5 -6.04 33.69 8.28
N ARG A 6 -6.10 34.93 8.78
CA ARG A 6 -6.87 36.01 8.15
C ARG A 6 -6.33 36.39 6.77
N GLY A 7 -5.01 36.46 6.62
CA GLY A 7 -4.37 36.72 5.33
C GLY A 7 -4.65 35.62 4.31
N VAL A 8 -4.53 34.35 4.71
CA VAL A 8 -4.87 33.19 3.87
C VAL A 8 -6.35 33.20 3.50
N ALA A 9 -7.25 33.43 4.46
CA ALA A 9 -8.69 33.51 4.19
C ALA A 9 -9.05 34.66 3.23
N ALA A 10 -8.42 35.82 3.36
CA ALA A 10 -8.60 36.95 2.45
C ALA A 10 -8.07 36.64 1.04
N ALA A 11 -6.92 35.95 0.93
CA ALA A 11 -6.32 35.56 -0.34
C ALA A 11 -7.12 34.48 -1.08
N ILE A 12 -7.75 33.55 -0.34
CA ILE A 12 -8.58 32.46 -0.88
C ILE A 12 -10.04 32.90 -1.09
N GLY A 13 -10.45 34.05 -0.57
CA GLY A 13 -11.82 34.55 -0.69
C GLY A 13 -12.32 34.69 -2.14
N PRO A 14 -13.52 35.22 -2.32
CA PRO A 14 -14.77 34.52 -2.75
C PRO A 14 -14.67 33.28 -3.68
N LYS A 15 -13.54 33.01 -4.34
CA LYS A 15 -13.37 31.91 -5.30
C LYS A 15 -13.09 30.55 -4.63
N GLY A 16 -12.53 30.54 -3.42
CA GLY A 16 -12.24 29.31 -2.69
C GLY A 16 -11.06 28.51 -3.28
N VAL A 17 -10.95 27.24 -2.89
CA VAL A 17 -10.00 26.27 -3.45
C VAL A 17 -10.81 25.18 -4.14
N SER A 18 -10.60 25.01 -5.45
CA SER A 18 -11.08 23.84 -6.17
C SER A 18 -9.98 22.79 -6.23
N VAL A 19 -10.34 21.54 -5.95
CA VAL A 19 -9.43 20.40 -6.08
C VAL A 19 -10.11 19.37 -6.96
N GLU A 20 -9.38 18.93 -7.98
CA GLU A 20 -9.82 17.89 -8.88
C GLU A 20 -8.83 16.73 -8.83
N ILE A 21 -9.34 15.53 -9.02
CA ILE A 21 -8.55 14.30 -9.04
C ILE A 21 -8.75 13.57 -10.35
N LEU A 22 -7.69 12.93 -10.81
CA LEU A 22 -7.75 12.06 -11.98
C LEU A 22 -8.61 10.83 -11.64
N LYS A 23 -9.61 10.55 -12.48
CA LYS A 23 -10.45 9.37 -12.33
C LYS A 23 -9.66 8.11 -12.71
N PRO A 24 -9.58 7.10 -11.82
CA PRO A 24 -8.96 5.82 -12.16
C PRO A 24 -9.92 5.01 -13.02
N ASP A 25 -9.66 4.98 -14.32
CA ASP A 25 -10.47 4.27 -15.32
C ASP A 25 -9.59 3.29 -16.11
N ALA A 26 -10.18 2.19 -16.58
CA ALA A 26 -9.49 1.15 -17.35
C ALA A 26 -8.88 1.69 -18.65
N VAL A 27 -9.49 2.72 -19.23
CA VAL A 27 -9.02 3.37 -20.48
C VAL A 27 -7.99 4.48 -20.19
N LEU A 28 -7.60 4.70 -18.93
CA LEU A 28 -6.63 5.71 -18.49
C LEU A 28 -6.87 7.11 -19.08
N ARG A 29 -8.14 7.49 -19.19
CA ARG A 29 -8.53 8.81 -19.68
C ARG A 29 -8.07 9.88 -18.69
N ALA A 30 -7.63 11.02 -19.21
CA ALA A 30 -7.28 12.21 -18.42
C ALA A 30 -8.53 12.96 -17.88
N GLU A 31 -9.55 12.22 -17.46
CA GLU A 31 -10.79 12.76 -16.90
C GLU A 31 -10.55 13.18 -15.44
N ARG A 32 -10.80 14.45 -15.14
CA ARG A 32 -10.68 15.00 -13.79
C ARG A 32 -12.06 15.26 -13.20
N VAL A 33 -12.23 14.93 -11.93
CA VAL A 33 -13.49 15.11 -11.20
C VAL A 33 -13.22 15.90 -9.93
N SER A 34 -14.13 16.80 -9.58
CA SER A 34 -14.07 17.55 -8.32
C SER A 34 -14.08 16.60 -7.13
N VAL A 35 -13.21 16.85 -6.14
CA VAL A 35 -13.14 16.06 -4.91
C VAL A 35 -14.50 16.02 -4.19
N GLY A 36 -15.26 17.12 -4.24
CA GLY A 36 -16.59 17.21 -3.64
C GLY A 36 -17.66 16.32 -4.30
N GLN A 37 -17.38 15.77 -5.49
CA GLN A 37 -18.30 14.91 -6.25
C GLN A 37 -17.80 13.46 -6.36
N MET A 38 -16.65 13.13 -5.76
CA MET A 38 -16.04 11.80 -5.91
C MET A 38 -16.94 10.68 -5.40
N SER A 39 -17.63 10.88 -4.27
CA SER A 39 -18.51 9.85 -3.68
C SER A 39 -19.65 9.44 -4.61
N ASP A 40 -20.06 10.34 -5.50
CA ASP A 40 -21.24 10.17 -6.34
C ASP A 40 -20.87 9.64 -7.73
N VAL A 41 -19.65 9.93 -8.19
CA VAL A 41 -19.17 9.59 -9.54
C VAL A 41 -18.31 8.32 -9.55
N PHE A 42 -17.59 8.02 -8.47
CA PHE A 42 -16.62 6.91 -8.45
C PHE A 42 -17.27 5.65 -7.87
N SER A 43 -16.98 4.50 -8.47
CA SER A 43 -17.30 3.23 -7.83
C SER A 43 -16.51 3.06 -6.52
N GLY A 44 -16.96 2.15 -5.64
CA GLY A 44 -16.25 1.85 -4.40
C GLY A 44 -14.77 1.45 -4.62
N GLY A 45 -14.48 0.73 -5.70
CA GLY A 45 -13.12 0.34 -6.06
C GLY A 45 -12.29 1.48 -6.67
N GLN A 46 -12.92 2.37 -7.44
CA GLN A 46 -12.27 3.58 -7.96
C GLN A 46 -11.93 4.55 -6.85
N LEU A 47 -12.81 4.73 -5.87
CA LEU A 47 -12.56 5.58 -4.71
C LEU A 47 -11.37 5.05 -3.89
N LEU A 48 -11.32 3.74 -3.63
CA LEU A 48 -10.18 3.11 -2.97
C LEU A 48 -8.88 3.31 -3.76
N THR A 49 -8.92 3.10 -5.08
CA THR A 49 -7.76 3.28 -5.96
C THR A 49 -7.24 4.71 -5.95
N ALA A 50 -8.14 5.69 -6.03
CA ALA A 50 -7.79 7.10 -5.95
C ALA A 50 -7.19 7.47 -4.58
N ALA A 51 -7.73 6.91 -3.49
CA ALA A 51 -7.21 7.11 -2.14
C ALA A 51 -5.80 6.54 -1.97
N ILE A 52 -5.54 5.33 -2.50
CA ILE A 52 -4.20 4.72 -2.51
C ILE A 52 -3.23 5.60 -3.30
N ALA A 53 -3.60 6.04 -4.50
CA ALA A 53 -2.76 6.91 -5.33
C ALA A 53 -2.43 8.24 -4.62
N LEU A 54 -3.41 8.85 -3.96
CA LEU A 54 -3.23 10.06 -3.18
C LEU A 54 -2.27 9.83 -2.00
N TYR A 55 -2.46 8.73 -1.26
CA TYR A 55 -1.55 8.36 -0.18
C TYR A 55 -0.12 8.18 -0.69
N CYS A 56 0.07 7.42 -1.78
CA CYS A 56 1.39 7.19 -2.35
C CYS A 56 2.06 8.51 -2.74
N THR A 57 1.28 9.45 -3.31
CA THR A 57 1.78 10.77 -3.68
C THR A 57 2.22 11.57 -2.46
N MET A 58 1.41 11.58 -1.39
CA MET A 58 1.75 12.24 -0.14
C MET A 58 2.99 11.62 0.53
N ALA A 59 3.12 10.28 0.50
CA ALA A 59 4.28 9.59 1.03
C ALA A 59 5.56 9.97 0.27
N ALA A 60 5.51 10.01 -1.07
CA ALA A 60 6.62 10.42 -1.91
C ALA A 60 7.01 11.90 -1.68
N LEU A 61 6.03 12.81 -1.60
CA LEU A 61 6.28 14.22 -1.27
C LEU A 61 6.94 14.38 0.10
N ARG A 62 6.45 13.66 1.11
CA ARG A 62 7.00 13.68 2.47
C ARG A 62 8.43 13.13 2.52
N ALA A 63 8.74 12.10 1.73
CA ALA A 63 10.10 11.57 1.63
C ALA A 63 11.03 12.59 0.97
N ASN A 64 10.59 13.22 -0.11
CA ASN A 64 11.37 14.25 -0.81
C ASN A 64 11.68 15.46 0.09
N ASP A 65 10.70 15.93 0.87
CA ASP A 65 10.86 17.05 1.81
C ASP A 65 11.88 16.77 2.93
N ARG A 66 12.07 15.51 3.31
CA ARG A 66 13.07 15.07 4.30
C ARG A 66 14.48 14.93 3.71
N GLY A 67 14.71 15.35 2.47
CA GLY A 67 15.99 15.14 1.77
C GLY A 67 16.26 13.68 1.41
N GLN A 68 15.26 12.80 1.55
CA GLN A 68 15.36 11.38 1.21
C GLN A 68 15.05 11.11 -0.27
N SER A 69 15.15 12.13 -1.13
CA SER A 69 14.93 12.03 -2.59
C SER A 69 15.77 10.93 -3.25
N GLN A 70 16.95 10.64 -2.71
CA GLN A 70 17.83 9.57 -3.20
C GLN A 70 17.43 8.16 -2.73
N LEU A 71 16.53 8.04 -1.75
CA LEU A 71 16.03 6.74 -1.33
C LEU A 71 14.95 6.28 -2.31
N ARG A 72 15.15 5.09 -2.90
CA ARG A 72 14.18 4.41 -3.79
C ARG A 72 12.84 4.07 -3.13
N HIS A 73 12.60 4.48 -1.88
CA HIS A 73 11.45 4.06 -1.12
C HIS A 73 10.84 5.16 -0.25
N ALA A 74 9.61 5.51 -0.55
CA ALA A 74 8.82 6.50 0.16
C ALA A 74 8.09 5.94 1.40
N GLY A 75 7.93 4.61 1.50
CA GLY A 75 7.37 3.93 2.67
C GLY A 75 6.45 2.75 2.34
N THR A 76 5.77 2.22 3.36
CA THR A 76 4.86 1.07 3.24
C THR A 76 3.43 1.50 3.55
N LEU A 77 2.45 0.96 2.81
CA LEU A 77 1.02 1.11 3.06
C LEU A 77 0.40 -0.25 3.32
N PHE A 78 -0.16 -0.43 4.52
CA PHE A 78 -0.98 -1.59 4.86
C PHE A 78 -2.44 -1.30 4.52
N LEU A 79 -3.09 -2.24 3.86
CA LEU A 79 -4.48 -2.15 3.45
C LEU A 79 -5.22 -3.37 3.99
N ASP A 80 -6.23 -3.12 4.84
CA ASP A 80 -7.06 -4.19 5.38
C ASP A 80 -8.28 -4.47 4.52
N ASN A 81 -8.31 -5.67 3.96
CA ASN A 81 -9.32 -6.20 3.05
C ASN A 81 -9.69 -5.29 1.85
N PRO A 82 -8.71 -4.70 1.13
CA PRO A 82 -8.99 -3.83 -0.02
C PRO A 82 -9.64 -4.57 -1.20
N ILE A 83 -9.38 -5.88 -1.36
CA ILE A 83 -9.92 -6.70 -2.46
C ILE A 83 -11.44 -6.78 -2.39
N GLY A 84 -12.04 -6.75 -1.20
CA GLY A 84 -13.50 -6.76 -1.05
C GLY A 84 -14.19 -5.55 -1.67
N ARG A 85 -13.47 -4.46 -1.96
CA ARG A 85 -14.01 -3.27 -2.64
C ARG A 85 -13.43 -3.01 -4.03
N ALA A 86 -12.22 -3.50 -4.32
CA ALA A 86 -11.53 -3.28 -5.60
C ALA A 86 -10.83 -4.56 -6.09
N ASN A 87 -11.58 -5.57 -6.53
CA ASN A 87 -11.01 -6.80 -7.09
C ASN A 87 -10.85 -6.80 -8.61
N ALA A 88 -11.29 -5.75 -9.31
CA ALA A 88 -11.10 -5.66 -10.75
C ALA A 88 -9.60 -5.58 -11.08
N THR A 89 -9.11 -6.47 -11.95
CA THR A 89 -7.70 -6.58 -12.35
C THR A 89 -7.09 -5.23 -12.69
N TYR A 90 -7.71 -4.45 -13.56
CA TYR A 90 -7.17 -3.14 -13.97
C TYR A 90 -7.00 -2.15 -12.80
N LEU A 91 -7.83 -2.22 -11.75
CA LEU A 91 -7.69 -1.36 -10.57
C LEU A 91 -6.51 -1.81 -9.71
N LEU A 92 -6.33 -3.13 -9.54
CA LEU A 92 -5.20 -3.68 -8.80
C LEU A 92 -3.87 -3.38 -9.51
N GLU A 93 -3.84 -3.55 -10.82
CA GLU A 93 -2.71 -3.17 -11.67
C GLU A 93 -2.39 -1.67 -11.53
N LEU A 94 -3.41 -0.81 -11.63
CA LEU A 94 -3.23 0.64 -11.49
C LEU A 94 -2.71 1.04 -10.10
N GLN A 95 -3.30 0.49 -9.03
CA GLN A 95 -2.85 0.74 -7.65
C GLN A 95 -1.37 0.39 -7.49
N ARG A 96 -0.96 -0.76 -8.00
CA ARG A 96 0.42 -1.25 -7.92
C ARG A 96 1.36 -0.42 -8.78
N ALA A 97 0.99 -0.11 -10.03
CA ALA A 97 1.80 0.71 -10.92
C ALA A 97 2.09 2.09 -10.31
N VAL A 98 1.07 2.72 -9.70
CA VAL A 98 1.25 4.00 -9.00
C VAL A 98 2.16 3.86 -7.78
N ALA A 99 1.97 2.81 -6.98
CA ALA A 99 2.79 2.59 -5.80
C ALA A 99 4.25 2.29 -6.16
N ASP A 100 4.49 1.45 -7.17
CA ASP A 100 5.83 1.14 -7.69
C ASP A 100 6.52 2.41 -8.22
N ALA A 101 5.80 3.23 -8.99
CA ALA A 101 6.32 4.49 -9.52
C ALA A 101 6.69 5.51 -8.42
N LEU A 102 5.94 5.51 -7.32
CA LEU A 102 6.16 6.42 -6.17
C LEU A 102 7.01 5.78 -5.06
N GLY A 103 7.53 4.57 -5.29
CA GLY A 103 8.37 3.85 -4.34
C GLY A 103 7.65 3.50 -3.04
N VAL A 104 6.35 3.24 -3.07
CA VAL A 104 5.55 2.80 -1.92
C VAL A 104 5.28 1.32 -2.01
N GLN A 105 5.57 0.57 -0.94
CA GLN A 105 5.28 -0.86 -0.88
C GLN A 105 3.87 -1.06 -0.35
N LEU A 106 3.01 -1.72 -1.12
CA LEU A 106 1.67 -2.05 -0.69
C LEU A 106 1.63 -3.44 -0.04
N ILE A 107 0.92 -3.56 1.08
CA ILE A 107 0.68 -4.83 1.77
C ILE A 107 -0.83 -4.99 1.94
N TYR A 108 -1.39 -5.99 1.27
CA TYR A 108 -2.82 -6.29 1.26
C TYR A 108 -3.07 -7.44 2.23
N THR A 109 -3.90 -7.23 3.24
CA THR A 109 -4.50 -8.33 4.01
C THR A 109 -5.88 -8.60 3.45
N THR A 110 -6.27 -9.86 3.28
CA THR A 110 -7.60 -10.22 2.76
C THR A 110 -8.02 -11.56 3.36
N GLY A 111 -9.31 -11.67 3.68
CA GLY A 111 -9.95 -12.94 4.02
C GLY A 111 -10.64 -13.59 2.81
N LEU A 112 -10.64 -12.92 1.65
CA LEU A 112 -11.29 -13.40 0.44
C LEU A 112 -10.35 -14.30 -0.35
N PHE A 113 -10.87 -15.44 -0.79
CA PHE A 113 -10.19 -16.36 -1.69
C PHE A 113 -10.59 -16.07 -3.14
N ASP A 114 -10.13 -14.92 -3.67
CA ASP A 114 -10.31 -14.53 -5.06
C ASP A 114 -9.00 -14.81 -5.83
N THR A 115 -8.94 -15.96 -6.51
CA THR A 115 -7.72 -16.38 -7.22
C THR A 115 -7.32 -15.44 -8.34
N THR A 116 -8.28 -14.77 -8.96
CA THR A 116 -8.02 -13.82 -10.05
C THR A 116 -7.32 -12.58 -9.50
N ALA A 117 -7.86 -12.00 -8.43
CA ALA A 117 -7.23 -10.86 -7.77
C ALA A 117 -5.87 -11.22 -7.15
N LEU A 118 -5.74 -12.42 -6.57
CA LEU A 118 -4.49 -12.89 -5.97
C LEU A 118 -3.39 -13.15 -7.01
N ALA A 119 -3.74 -13.56 -8.23
CA ALA A 119 -2.79 -13.81 -9.31
C ALA A 119 -2.06 -12.54 -9.76
N GLU A 120 -2.63 -11.36 -9.49
CA GLU A 120 -1.94 -10.10 -9.74
C GLU A 120 -0.70 -9.97 -8.85
N PHE A 121 -0.73 -10.47 -7.62
CA PHE A 121 0.33 -10.22 -6.66
C PHE A 121 1.56 -11.11 -6.89
N PRO A 122 2.78 -10.54 -6.87
CA PRO A 122 4.01 -11.30 -7.06
C PRO A 122 4.35 -12.19 -5.86
N LEU A 123 3.79 -11.86 -4.68
CA LEU A 123 3.97 -12.60 -3.45
C LEU A 123 2.64 -12.70 -2.72
N VAL A 124 2.20 -13.93 -2.46
CA VAL A 124 1.01 -14.24 -1.67
C VAL A 124 1.43 -15.07 -0.46
N ILE A 125 1.20 -14.52 0.73
CA ILE A 125 1.46 -15.23 1.99
C ILE A 125 0.14 -15.71 2.54
N ARG A 126 -0.08 -17.03 2.51
CA ARG A 126 -1.29 -17.64 3.07
C ARG A 126 -1.10 -17.89 4.57
N LEU A 127 -1.94 -17.27 5.38
CA LEU A 127 -2.02 -17.54 6.81
C LEU A 127 -3.11 -18.60 7.07
N ARG A 128 -2.77 -19.64 7.82
CA ARG A 128 -3.70 -20.65 8.31
C ARG A 128 -3.77 -20.57 9.83
N ASN A 129 -4.96 -20.75 10.39
CA ASN A 129 -5.15 -20.81 11.82
C ASN A 129 -5.09 -22.28 12.26
N ASP A 130 -3.90 -22.87 12.16
CA ASP A 130 -3.64 -24.21 12.65
C ASP A 130 -3.33 -24.10 14.15
N ALA A 131 -4.26 -24.56 14.99
CA ALA A 131 -4.14 -24.46 16.44
C ALA A 131 -3.55 -25.75 17.00
N ASP A 132 -2.48 -25.64 17.79
CA ASP A 132 -2.15 -26.70 18.74
C ASP A 132 -3.10 -26.57 19.94
N LEU A 133 -4.31 -27.13 19.77
CA LEU A 133 -5.40 -27.09 20.75
C LEU A 133 -5.00 -27.66 22.11
N ARG A 134 -3.92 -28.46 22.19
CA ARG A 134 -3.45 -29.05 23.45
C ARG A 134 -2.60 -28.07 24.26
N ALA A 135 -1.85 -27.19 23.61
CA ALA A 135 -0.98 -26.21 24.28
C ALA A 135 -1.65 -24.85 24.52
N GLY A 136 -2.80 -24.57 23.88
CA GLY A 136 -3.49 -23.29 23.99
C GLY A 136 -2.75 -22.12 23.32
N LEU A 137 -1.71 -22.42 22.55
CA LEU A 137 -0.85 -21.45 21.85
C LEU A 137 -1.16 -21.44 20.35
N LYS A 138 -1.05 -20.26 19.73
CA LYS A 138 -1.16 -20.07 18.28
C LYS A 138 0.21 -19.71 17.73
N TYR A 139 0.69 -20.49 16.78
CA TYR A 139 2.00 -20.28 16.15
C TYR A 139 1.82 -19.79 14.71
N ILE A 140 2.71 -18.91 14.27
CA ILE A 140 2.90 -18.61 12.84
C ILE A 140 3.98 -19.57 12.36
N SER A 141 3.64 -20.51 11.49
CA SER A 141 4.58 -21.45 10.90
C SER A 141 4.68 -21.26 9.40
N VAL A 142 5.89 -21.37 8.85
CA VAL A 142 6.10 -21.46 7.41
C VAL A 142 5.88 -22.90 6.96
N GLU A 143 5.08 -23.11 5.91
CA GLU A 143 4.86 -24.44 5.31
C GLU A 143 6.21 -25.05 4.87
N GLU A 144 6.43 -26.33 5.16
CA GLU A 144 7.73 -27.01 4.98
C GLU A 144 8.25 -26.90 3.54
N HIS A 145 7.38 -27.01 2.54
CA HIS A 145 7.76 -26.91 1.14
C HIS A 145 8.19 -25.49 0.70
N LEU A 146 7.91 -24.45 1.50
CA LEU A 146 8.35 -23.08 1.25
C LEU A 146 9.71 -22.77 1.93
N ARG A 147 10.12 -23.56 2.92
CA ARG A 147 11.36 -23.33 3.67
C ARG A 147 12.62 -23.24 2.80
N PRO A 148 12.80 -24.06 1.73
CA PRO A 148 13.99 -23.94 0.88
C PRO A 148 14.12 -22.60 0.15
N GLY A 149 13.01 -21.86 -0.02
CA GLY A 149 12.99 -20.55 -0.68
C GLY A 149 13.19 -19.36 0.27
N LEU A 150 13.30 -19.60 1.58
CA LEU A 150 13.55 -18.53 2.54
C LEU A 150 15.04 -18.13 2.50
N PRO A 151 15.35 -16.85 2.79
CA PRO A 151 16.72 -16.43 3.03
C PRO A 151 17.36 -17.32 4.11
N ALA A 152 18.60 -17.74 3.88
CA ALA A 152 19.35 -18.45 4.91
C ALA A 152 19.46 -17.57 6.16
N PRO A 153 19.41 -18.16 7.38
CA PRO A 153 19.67 -17.43 8.61
C PRO A 153 21.00 -16.68 8.50
N GLN A 154 21.03 -15.42 8.94
CA GLN A 154 22.23 -14.58 8.86
C GLN A 154 23.38 -15.11 9.74
N ASP A 155 23.06 -15.90 10.78
CA ASP A 155 24.02 -16.56 11.66
C ASP A 155 23.60 -18.02 11.91
N PRO A 156 24.29 -19.02 11.33
CA PRO A 156 24.00 -20.43 11.52
C PRO A 156 24.37 -20.96 12.92
N ASP A 157 25.26 -20.27 13.65
CA ASP A 157 25.70 -20.63 15.01
C ASP A 157 24.98 -19.81 16.10
N GLY A 158 24.13 -18.87 15.67
CA GLY A 158 23.27 -18.08 16.55
C GLY A 158 22.15 -18.90 17.20
N PRO A 159 21.48 -18.36 18.25
CA PRO A 159 20.33 -19.01 18.85
C PRO A 159 19.26 -19.31 17.78
N THR A 160 18.60 -20.46 17.86
CA THR A 160 17.57 -20.86 16.90
C THR A 160 16.43 -19.83 16.88
N ILE A 161 16.42 -18.95 15.87
CA ILE A 161 15.37 -17.95 15.69
C ILE A 161 14.16 -18.65 15.06
N HIS A 162 13.11 -18.86 15.83
CA HIS A 162 11.86 -19.50 15.35
C HIS A 162 10.97 -18.57 14.50
N GLY A 163 11.31 -17.28 14.45
CA GLY A 163 10.69 -16.27 13.59
C GLY A 163 11.38 -14.93 13.79
N GLU A 164 11.80 -14.29 12.70
CA GLU A 164 12.44 -12.97 12.72
C GLU A 164 11.44 -11.94 12.14
N ILE A 165 11.07 -10.95 12.95
CA ILE A 165 10.36 -9.76 12.47
C ILE A 165 11.36 -8.62 12.51
N THR A 166 12.08 -8.43 11.42
CA THR A 166 13.05 -7.34 11.31
C THR A 166 12.32 -6.03 11.05
N ALA A 167 12.34 -5.12 12.02
CA ALA A 167 11.94 -3.74 11.79
C ALA A 167 13.06 -3.06 10.99
N THR A 168 13.01 -3.11 9.65
CA THR A 168 13.72 -2.27 8.65
C THR A 168 14.38 -3.07 7.51
N ARG A 169 14.30 -2.50 6.29
CA ARG A 169 14.67 -3.04 4.97
C ARG A 169 16.11 -3.51 4.82
N MET A 170 16.31 -4.60 4.06
CA MET A 170 17.56 -4.82 3.32
C MET A 170 17.37 -4.60 1.82
N PHE A 171 17.85 -3.46 1.35
CA PHE A 171 18.24 -3.25 -0.04
C PHE A 171 19.54 -4.02 -0.29
N ARG A 172 19.54 -4.96 -1.24
CA ARG A 172 20.77 -5.64 -1.69
C ARG A 172 21.31 -4.91 -2.92
N LYS A 173 22.51 -4.35 -2.81
CA LYS A 173 23.22 -3.66 -3.90
C LYS A 173 23.54 -4.70 -4.99
N PRO A 174 23.23 -4.45 -6.28
CA PRO A 174 23.71 -5.32 -7.36
C PRO A 174 25.24 -5.25 -7.41
N GLU A 175 25.89 -6.40 -7.67
CA GLU A 175 27.31 -6.41 -8.05
C GLU A 175 27.54 -5.67 -9.38
#